data_AF-A0A5A8CUY5-F1
#
_entry.id   AF-A0A5A8CUY5-F1
#
_cell.length_a   1.000
_cell.length_b   1.000
_cell.length_c   1.000
_cell.angle_alpha   90.00
_cell.angle_beta   90.00
_cell.angle_gamma   90.00
#
_symmetry.space_group_name_H-M   'P 1'
#
loop_
_entity.id
_entity.type
_entity.pdbx_description
1 polymer ?
#
loop_
_entity_poly.entity_id
_entity_poly.type
_entity_poly.pdbx_seq_one_letter_code
_entity_poly.pdbx_strand_id
1 'polypeptide(L)'
;MELNGTVSVDGQSGRAYTSSYSPASGGGAGGSLLVVASRLSGTGTLSADGGAGADGYGTLDSNGGSGGRIAIHAHETSRGVSFTGAVRARAGAAYGSWGAQAAAGTVYWCDGRASESEAALEGEANVHRCGCAVWSWTTRIGS
;
A
#
# COMPACT_ATOMS: atom_id res chain seq x y z
N MET A 1 1.30 20.05 2.92
CA MET A 1 2.50 19.20 2.90
C MET A 1 2.99 19.13 1.47
N GLU A 2 4.27 19.41 1.26
CA GLU A 2 4.96 19.15 0.00
C GLU A 2 5.76 17.84 0.16
N LEU A 3 5.55 16.88 -0.72
CA LEU A 3 6.24 15.60 -0.74
C LEU A 3 7.01 15.44 -2.05
N ASN A 4 8.33 15.59 -1.97
CA ASN A 4 9.25 15.41 -3.10
C ASN A 4 10.23 14.27 -2.79
N GLY A 5 9.74 13.03 -2.80
CA GLY A 5 10.54 11.87 -2.41
C GLY A 5 9.71 10.61 -2.13
N THR A 6 10.31 9.65 -1.42
CA THR A 6 9.70 8.36 -1.13
C THR A 6 9.38 8.23 0.35
N VAL A 7 8.14 7.86 0.66
CA VAL A 7 7.73 7.32 1.97
C VAL A 7 7.33 5.87 1.74
N SER A 8 8.01 4.94 2.43
CA SER A 8 7.81 3.51 2.25
C SER A 8 7.61 2.85 3.61
N VAL A 9 6.59 1.97 3.65
CA VAL A 9 6.40 0.95 4.69
C VAL A 9 6.38 -0.43 4.04
N ASP A 10 7.20 -0.60 3.00
CA ASP A 10 7.24 -1.85 2.24
C ASP A 10 7.71 -3.01 3.11
N GLY A 11 7.12 -4.18 2.88
CA GLY A 11 7.56 -5.41 3.49
C GLY A 11 8.95 -5.80 3.01
N GLN A 12 9.76 -6.35 3.92
CA GLN A 12 11.08 -6.87 3.55
C GLN A 12 10.94 -8.12 2.69
N SER A 13 11.81 -8.27 1.69
CA SER A 13 11.89 -9.52 0.95
C SER A 13 12.31 -10.67 1.87
N GLY A 14 11.79 -11.85 1.55
CA GLY A 14 12.22 -13.10 2.12
C GLY A 14 13.71 -13.33 1.89
N ARG A 15 14.29 -14.21 2.70
CA ARG A 15 15.70 -14.58 2.59
C ARG A 15 15.84 -16.09 2.50
N ALA A 16 16.70 -16.49 1.57
CA ALA A 16 17.21 -17.84 1.49
C ALA A 16 18.50 -17.96 2.32
N TYR A 17 18.67 -19.08 3.01
CA TYR A 17 19.96 -19.42 3.60
C TYR A 17 20.79 -20.19 2.57
N THR A 18 22.10 -19.92 2.53
CA THR A 18 23.03 -20.51 1.56
C THR A 18 23.49 -21.92 1.93
N SER A 19 23.08 -22.46 3.08
CA SER A 19 23.36 -23.83 3.47
C SER A 19 22.47 -24.82 2.72
N SER A 20 23.06 -25.96 2.35
CA SER A 20 22.36 -27.06 1.70
C SER A 20 21.11 -27.44 2.50
N TYR A 21 19.95 -27.54 1.85
CA TYR A 21 18.65 -27.94 2.44
C TYR A 21 17.96 -26.92 3.36
N SER A 22 18.14 -25.62 3.13
CA SER A 22 17.44 -24.61 3.94
C SER A 22 16.19 -24.05 3.24
N PRO A 23 15.05 -23.91 3.94
CA PRO A 23 13.88 -23.24 3.40
C PRO A 23 14.09 -21.73 3.28
N ALA A 24 13.39 -21.11 2.34
CA ALA A 24 13.32 -19.66 2.23
C ALA A 24 12.27 -19.09 3.20
N SER A 25 12.55 -17.93 3.78
CA SER A 25 11.51 -17.18 4.50
C SER A 25 10.57 -16.50 3.48
N GLY A 26 9.29 -16.37 3.83
CA GLY A 26 8.35 -15.55 3.05
C GLY A 26 8.71 -14.06 3.05
N GLY A 27 8.15 -13.33 2.10
CA GLY A 27 8.19 -11.87 2.11
C GLY A 27 7.33 -11.28 3.23
N GLY A 28 7.80 -10.22 3.86
CA GLY A 28 7.05 -9.46 4.86
C GLY A 28 5.86 -8.73 4.24
N ALA A 29 4.79 -8.54 5.01
CA ALA A 29 3.66 -7.74 4.58
C ALA A 29 4.00 -6.25 4.52
N GLY A 30 3.38 -5.52 3.58
CA GLY A 30 3.39 -4.06 3.56
C GLY A 30 2.65 -3.48 4.76
N GLY A 31 3.16 -2.37 5.28
CA GLY A 31 2.60 -1.67 6.45
C GLY A 31 1.37 -0.80 6.14
N SER A 32 1.03 0.09 7.08
CA SER A 32 -0.05 1.05 6.88
C SER A 32 0.48 2.48 6.89
N LEU A 33 0.05 3.29 5.92
CA LEU A 33 0.33 4.72 5.83
C LEU A 33 -0.98 5.49 5.97
N LEU A 34 -1.00 6.46 6.89
CA LEU A 34 -2.06 7.44 7.02
C LEU A 34 -1.47 8.83 6.76
N VAL A 35 -1.94 9.49 5.71
CA VAL A 35 -1.56 10.87 5.38
C VAL A 35 -2.75 11.76 5.72
N VAL A 36 -2.58 12.66 6.68
CA VAL A 36 -3.58 13.69 7.01
C VAL A 36 -2.95 15.05 6.77
N ALA A 37 -3.50 15.81 5.82
CA ALA A 37 -2.96 17.12 5.49
C ALA A 37 -4.06 18.07 4.98
N SER A 38 -3.91 19.36 5.26
CA SER A 38 -4.77 20.40 4.65
C SER A 38 -4.55 20.54 3.14
N ARG A 39 -3.38 20.14 2.64
CA ARG A 39 -3.01 20.10 1.22
C ARG A 39 -1.90 19.07 1.03
N LEU A 40 -1.94 18.32 -0.07
CA LEU A 40 -0.87 17.44 -0.51
C LEU A 40 -0.43 17.85 -1.92
N SER A 41 0.87 18.09 -2.11
CA SER A 41 1.45 18.51 -3.40
C SER A 41 2.88 17.99 -3.57
N GLY A 42 3.41 17.99 -4.78
CA GLY A 42 4.79 17.58 -5.07
C GLY A 42 4.88 16.33 -5.94
N THR A 43 6.09 15.77 -6.09
CA THR A 43 6.33 14.56 -6.90
C THR A 43 7.03 13.48 -6.08
N GLY A 44 6.43 12.30 -5.98
CA GLY A 44 6.99 11.28 -5.10
C GLY A 44 6.36 9.91 -5.17
N THR A 45 6.70 9.07 -4.20
CA THR A 45 6.13 7.74 -4.05
C THR A 45 5.68 7.51 -2.60
N LEU A 46 4.45 7.04 -2.43
CA LEU A 46 3.92 6.46 -1.21
C LEU A 46 3.77 4.95 -1.44
N SER A 47 4.49 4.13 -0.68
CA SER A 47 4.56 2.69 -0.92
C SER A 47 4.27 1.88 0.34
N ALA A 48 3.41 0.88 0.18
CA ALA A 48 3.08 -0.15 1.17
C ALA A 48 3.01 -1.50 0.46
N ASP A 49 3.94 -1.77 -0.44
CA ASP A 49 4.05 -3.04 -1.14
C ASP A 49 4.52 -4.15 -0.18
N GLY A 50 4.03 -5.37 -0.38
CA GLY A 50 4.57 -6.55 0.27
C GLY A 50 5.95 -6.91 -0.29
N GLY A 51 6.80 -7.50 0.55
CA GLY A 51 8.11 -8.00 0.15
C GLY A 51 8.00 -9.25 -0.72
N ALA A 52 8.98 -9.48 -1.60
CA ALA A 52 9.01 -10.68 -2.43
C ALA A 52 9.33 -11.93 -1.58
N GLY A 53 8.89 -13.10 -2.04
CA GLY A 53 9.39 -14.38 -1.57
C GLY A 53 10.85 -14.61 -2.00
N ALA A 54 11.40 -15.76 -1.65
CA ALA A 54 12.80 -16.11 -1.92
C ALA A 54 12.96 -17.57 -2.37
N ASP A 55 14.09 -17.80 -3.04
CA ASP A 55 14.54 -19.08 -3.61
C ASP A 55 15.02 -20.04 -2.52
N GLY A 56 14.24 -21.08 -2.21
CA GLY A 56 14.63 -22.07 -1.23
C GLY A 56 15.35 -23.25 -1.87
N TYR A 57 15.97 -24.11 -1.06
CA TYR A 57 16.57 -25.33 -1.63
C TYR A 57 15.49 -26.26 -2.21
N GLY A 58 15.62 -26.62 -3.48
CA GLY A 58 14.75 -27.60 -4.14
C GLY A 58 13.35 -27.05 -4.38
N THR A 59 12.38 -27.46 -3.57
CA THR A 59 10.97 -27.01 -3.65
C THR A 59 10.57 -26.20 -2.42
N LEU A 60 11.54 -25.70 -1.64
CA LEU A 60 11.32 -25.00 -0.38
C LEU A 60 11.28 -23.46 -0.56
N ASP A 61 10.81 -23.03 -1.73
CA ASP A 61 10.58 -21.62 -2.07
C ASP A 61 9.53 -20.97 -1.17
N SER A 62 9.42 -19.65 -1.26
CA SER A 62 8.45 -18.91 -0.47
C SER A 62 7.61 -17.93 -1.30
N ASN A 63 6.43 -17.63 -0.78
CA ASN A 63 5.56 -16.59 -1.33
C ASN A 63 5.99 -15.19 -0.87
N GLY A 64 5.56 -14.18 -1.62
CA GLY A 64 5.63 -12.79 -1.17
C GLY A 64 4.67 -12.48 -0.03
N GLY A 65 4.85 -11.31 0.58
CA GLY A 65 3.93 -10.78 1.58
C GLY A 65 2.75 -10.03 0.95
N SER A 66 1.65 -9.88 1.70
CA SER A 66 0.51 -9.08 1.24
C SER A 66 0.88 -7.59 1.11
N GLY A 67 0.18 -6.89 0.22
CA GLY A 67 0.19 -5.43 0.21
C GLY A 67 -0.44 -4.84 1.46
N GLY A 68 -0.06 -3.61 1.77
CA GLY A 68 -0.49 -2.86 2.94
C GLY A 68 -1.72 -1.99 2.68
N ARG A 69 -1.86 -0.94 3.50
CA ARG A 69 -2.96 0.03 3.37
C ARG A 69 -2.41 1.44 3.32
N ILE A 70 -2.88 2.24 2.37
CA ILE A 70 -2.56 3.66 2.30
C ILE A 70 -3.86 4.44 2.34
N ALA A 71 -4.02 5.34 3.31
CA ALA A 71 -5.16 6.24 3.40
C ALA A 71 -4.69 7.69 3.32
N ILE A 72 -5.25 8.45 2.38
CA ILE A 72 -4.87 9.84 2.13
C ILE A 72 -6.07 10.74 2.36
N HIS A 73 -6.03 11.50 3.45
CA HIS A 73 -6.96 12.55 3.82
C HIS A 73 -6.34 13.90 3.51
N ALA A 74 -6.53 14.38 2.28
CA ALA A 74 -6.01 15.65 1.80
C ALA A 74 -7.17 16.59 1.41
N HIS A 75 -7.37 17.67 2.17
CA HIS A 75 -8.55 18.52 2.06
C HIS A 75 -8.28 19.81 1.25
N GLU A 76 -8.12 19.73 -0.08
CA GLU A 76 -8.19 20.95 -0.90
C GLU A 76 -9.64 21.21 -1.35
N THR A 77 -10.20 22.34 -0.91
CA THR A 77 -11.60 22.72 -1.14
C THR A 77 -11.88 23.30 -2.52
N SER A 78 -10.91 23.38 -3.45
CA SER A 78 -11.21 24.05 -4.73
C SER A 78 -10.43 23.64 -5.98
N ARG A 79 -9.18 23.15 -5.93
CA ARG A 79 -8.46 22.79 -7.17
C ARG A 79 -7.34 21.76 -6.95
N GLY A 80 -7.76 20.50 -6.88
CA GLY A 80 -6.94 19.33 -7.25
C GLY A 80 -5.72 19.07 -6.38
N VAL A 81 -5.72 17.93 -5.71
CA VAL A 81 -4.49 17.40 -5.11
C VAL A 81 -3.39 17.41 -6.18
N SER A 82 -2.38 18.25 -5.96
CA SER A 82 -1.29 18.51 -6.91
C SER A 82 -0.10 17.58 -6.65
N PHE A 83 -0.38 16.42 -6.06
CA PHE A 83 0.60 15.36 -5.92
C PHE A 83 0.64 14.53 -7.19
N THR A 84 1.76 14.60 -7.89
CA THR A 84 2.03 13.86 -9.11
C THR A 84 3.03 12.78 -8.78
N GLY A 85 2.54 11.60 -8.41
CA GLY A 85 3.38 10.56 -7.88
C GLY A 85 2.67 9.22 -7.84
N ALA A 86 3.40 8.18 -7.42
CA ALA A 86 2.84 6.86 -7.33
C ALA A 86 2.38 6.54 -5.90
N VAL A 87 1.17 6.02 -5.78
CA VAL A 87 0.65 5.47 -4.52
C VAL A 87 0.37 4.00 -4.76
N ARG A 88 1.07 3.10 -4.05
CA ARG A 88 1.01 1.66 -4.34
C ARG A 88 0.98 0.83 -3.06
N ALA A 89 0.13 -0.18 -3.07
CA ALA A 89 0.04 -1.20 -2.03
C ALA A 89 -0.17 -2.57 -2.69
N ARG A 90 0.88 -3.12 -3.28
CA ARG A 90 0.86 -4.36 -4.07
C ARG A 90 1.21 -5.57 -3.22
N ALA A 91 0.69 -6.73 -3.60
CA ALA A 91 1.25 -8.00 -3.14
C ALA A 91 2.71 -8.14 -3.60
N GLY A 92 3.54 -8.72 -2.74
CA GLY A 92 4.89 -9.15 -3.09
C GLY A 92 4.86 -10.36 -4.03
N ALA A 93 5.86 -10.44 -4.92
CA ALA A 93 5.97 -11.55 -5.85
C ALA A 93 6.26 -12.87 -5.12
N ALA A 94 5.67 -13.98 -5.57
CA ALA A 94 6.08 -15.30 -5.14
C ALA A 94 7.40 -15.70 -5.83
N TYR A 95 8.14 -16.62 -5.20
CA TYR A 95 9.24 -17.33 -5.82
C TYR A 95 8.85 -18.80 -6.01
N GLY A 96 9.22 -19.40 -7.14
CA GLY A 96 8.86 -20.77 -7.50
C GLY A 96 7.67 -20.88 -8.48
N SER A 97 7.30 -22.12 -8.81
CA SER A 97 6.32 -22.41 -9.89
C SER A 97 4.85 -22.31 -9.45
N TRP A 98 4.57 -21.83 -8.24
CA TRP A 98 3.21 -21.71 -7.71
C TRP A 98 2.62 -20.33 -8.04
N GLY A 99 1.29 -20.26 -8.17
CA GLY A 99 0.62 -18.97 -8.33
C GLY A 99 0.82 -18.07 -7.10
N ALA A 100 0.84 -16.76 -7.30
CA ALA A 100 0.95 -15.78 -6.22
C ALA A 100 -0.23 -15.89 -5.24
N GLN A 101 0.08 -16.12 -3.96
CA GLN A 101 -0.93 -16.32 -2.90
C GLN A 101 -1.14 -15.06 -2.04
N ALA A 102 -0.25 -14.08 -2.16
CA ALA A 102 -0.31 -12.85 -1.38
C ALA A 102 -1.44 -11.94 -1.84
N ALA A 103 -2.23 -11.44 -0.87
CA ALA A 103 -3.30 -10.50 -1.15
C ALA A 103 -2.76 -9.12 -1.57
N ALA A 104 -3.42 -8.48 -2.52
CA ALA A 104 -3.16 -7.07 -2.83
C ALA A 104 -3.56 -6.17 -1.65
N GLY A 105 -2.89 -5.03 -1.53
CA GLY A 105 -3.24 -3.98 -0.58
C GLY A 105 -4.25 -2.99 -1.14
N THR A 106 -4.63 -2.03 -0.31
CA THR A 106 -5.63 -1.01 -0.66
C THR A 106 -5.04 0.39 -0.57
N VAL A 107 -5.44 1.23 -1.53
CA VAL A 107 -5.19 2.67 -1.50
C VAL A 107 -6.54 3.37 -1.43
N TYR A 108 -6.69 4.19 -0.41
CA TYR A 108 -7.84 5.03 -0.16
C TYR A 108 -7.46 6.49 -0.35
N TRP A 109 -8.31 7.19 -1.10
CA TRP A 109 -8.20 8.61 -1.31
C TRP A 109 -9.47 9.31 -0.87
N CYS A 110 -9.29 10.35 -0.07
CA CYS A 110 -10.34 11.25 0.36
C CYS A 110 -10.19 12.60 -0.35
N ASP A 111 -11.02 12.88 -1.35
CA ASP A 111 -11.02 14.11 -2.14
C ASP A 111 -12.20 15.04 -1.77
N GLY A 112 -12.37 15.32 -0.48
CA GLY A 112 -13.36 16.30 -0.05
C GLY A 112 -13.57 16.30 1.44
N ARG A 113 -14.10 17.41 1.97
CA ARG A 113 -14.71 17.39 3.30
C ARG A 113 -16.17 17.00 3.16
N ALA A 114 -16.62 16.02 3.92
CA ALA A 114 -18.03 15.71 4.12
C ALA A 114 -18.73 16.98 4.57
N SER A 115 -19.93 17.24 4.04
CA SER A 115 -20.80 18.28 4.60
C SER A 115 -21.07 17.98 6.07
N GLU A 116 -21.35 19.00 6.89
CA GLU A 116 -21.71 18.82 8.31
C GLU A 116 -22.89 17.83 8.47
N SER A 117 -23.80 17.78 7.50
CA SER A 117 -24.91 16.83 7.42
C SER A 117 -24.49 15.38 7.17
N GLU A 118 -23.48 15.13 6.32
CA GLU A 118 -22.96 13.77 6.05
C GLU A 118 -22.08 13.27 7.20
N ALA A 119 -21.27 14.14 7.78
CA ALA A 119 -20.46 13.82 8.96
C ALA A 119 -21.34 13.48 10.18
N ALA A 120 -22.52 14.12 10.31
CA ALA A 120 -23.48 13.84 11.37
C ALA A 120 -24.23 12.51 11.18
N LEU A 121 -24.35 11.99 9.95
CA LEU A 121 -24.99 10.72 9.63
C LEU A 121 -24.06 9.51 9.82
N GLU A 122 -22.76 9.69 9.58
CA GLU A 122 -21.75 8.62 9.63
C GLU A 122 -21.12 8.43 11.04
N GLY A 123 -21.30 9.40 11.95
CA GLY A 123 -20.78 9.33 13.33
C GLY A 123 -19.25 9.14 13.41
N GLU A 124 -18.77 8.39 14.40
CA GLU A 124 -17.33 8.06 14.58
C GLU A 124 -16.70 7.30 13.39
N ALA A 125 -17.48 6.76 12.44
CA ALA A 125 -16.92 6.03 11.30
C ALA A 125 -16.19 6.95 10.30
N ASN A 126 -16.50 8.26 10.32
CA ASN A 126 -15.92 9.27 9.43
C ASN A 126 -15.21 10.39 10.22
N VAL A 127 -14.33 10.02 11.17
CA VAL A 127 -13.53 10.98 12.00
C VAL A 127 -12.80 12.03 11.15
N HIS A 128 -12.39 11.67 9.94
CA HIS A 128 -11.67 12.55 9.02
C HIS A 128 -12.58 13.30 8.03
N ARG A 129 -13.90 13.23 8.22
CA ARG A 129 -14.92 13.97 7.46
C ARG A 129 -14.68 13.92 5.97
N CYS A 130 -14.61 12.73 5.38
CA CYS A 130 -14.44 12.56 3.96
C CYS A 130 -15.77 12.62 3.21
N GLY A 131 -15.89 13.52 2.23
CA GLY A 131 -17.14 13.70 1.46
C GLY A 131 -17.22 12.86 0.19
N CYS A 132 -16.10 12.67 -0.50
CA CYS A 132 -15.97 11.79 -1.65
C CYS A 132 -14.77 10.86 -1.42
N ALA A 133 -14.96 9.58 -1.70
CA ALA A 133 -14.01 8.52 -1.40
C ALA A 133 -13.74 7.68 -2.65
N VAL A 134 -12.46 7.53 -3.01
CA VAL A 134 -12.02 6.64 -4.09
C VAL A 134 -11.15 5.54 -3.52
N TRP A 135 -11.53 4.30 -3.81
CA TRP A 135 -10.77 3.11 -3.46
C TRP A 135 -10.11 2.54 -4.72
N SER A 136 -8.83 2.21 -4.62
CA SER A 136 -8.10 1.51 -5.68
C SER A 136 -7.39 0.29 -5.11
N TRP A 137 -7.51 -0.83 -5.82
CA TRP A 137 -6.75 -2.05 -5.60
C TRP A 137 -5.53 -2.02 -6.51
N THR A 138 -4.32 -2.07 -5.93
CA THR A 138 -3.11 -2.15 -6.76
C THR A 138 -2.77 -3.62 -7.00
N THR A 139 -3.44 -4.26 -7.94
CA THR A 139 -3.05 -5.59 -8.41
C THR A 139 -1.94 -5.46 -9.45
N ARG A 140 -0.72 -5.91 -9.13
CA ARG A 140 0.24 -6.29 -10.17
C ARG A 140 0.04 -7.78 -10.40
N ILE A 141 -0.86 -8.14 -11.32
CA ILE A 141 -0.94 -9.50 -11.86
C ILE A 141 -0.23 -9.47 -13.21
N GLY A 142 0.94 -10.09 -13.29
CA GLY A 142 1.75 -10.24 -14.50
C GLY A 142 3.22 -10.39 -14.13
N SER A 143 3.92 -11.47 -14.48
CA SER A 143 3.59 -12.66 -15.29
C SER A 143 4.38 -13.84 -14.75
#